data_AF-A0A165GJ84-F1
#
_entry.id   AF-A0A165GJ84-F1
#
_cell.length_a   1.000
_cell.length_b   1.000
_cell.length_c   1.000
_cell.angle_alpha   90.00
_cell.angle_beta   90.00
_cell.angle_gamma   90.00
#
_symmetry.space_group_name_H-M   'P 1'
#
loop_
_entity.id
_entity.type
_entity.pdbx_description
1 polymer ?
#
loop_
_entity_poly.entity_id
_entity_poly.type
_entity_poly.pdbx_seq_one_letter_code
_entity_poly.pdbx_strand_id
1 'polypeptide(L)'
;MLLTKIVNALTAGVEISGPLACLYLLKHKNYYTNYSFNVCMWKSFMREVCTAWEDENSTTEAKVFTNPEAPEKVILSQTQGKFVLLSVVDDYIYRPSIFNGMCLYDWIW
;
A
#
# COMPACT_ATOMS: atom_id res chain seq x y z
N MET A 1 9.97 -4.20 41.96
CA MET A 1 10.31 -2.76 41.89
C MET A 1 11.47 -2.42 40.94
N LEU A 2 11.77 -3.25 39.93
CA LEU A 2 12.80 -2.94 38.92
C LEU A 2 12.21 -2.18 37.72
N LEU A 3 11.07 -2.65 37.22
CA LEU A 3 10.36 -2.05 36.08
C LEU A 3 9.97 -0.58 36.35
N THR A 4 9.49 -0.28 37.55
CA THR A 4 9.11 1.09 37.95
C THR A 4 10.29 2.05 37.99
N LYS A 5 11.48 1.58 38.39
CA LYS A 5 12.71 2.40 38.36
C LYS A 5 13.17 2.67 36.93
N ILE A 6 13.04 1.68 36.05
CA ILE A 6 13.36 1.80 34.62
C ILE A 6 12.40 2.78 33.94
N VAL A 7 11.10 2.67 34.20
CA VAL A 7 10.07 3.58 33.67
C VAL A 7 10.31 5.02 34.15
N ASN A 8 10.59 5.23 35.44
CA ASN A 8 10.87 6.56 35.97
C ASN A 8 12.13 7.19 35.37
N ALA A 9 13.17 6.40 35.12
CA ALA A 9 14.39 6.89 34.46
C ALA A 9 14.15 7.24 32.98
N LEU A 10 13.35 6.45 32.25
CA LEU A 10 12.99 6.72 30.85
C LEU A 10 12.05 7.92 30.72
N THR A 11 11.06 8.06 31.59
CA THR A 11 10.16 9.22 31.60
C THR A 11 10.91 10.51 31.91
N ALA A 12 11.89 10.48 32.82
CA ALA A 12 12.72 11.64 33.12
C ALA A 12 13.76 11.94 32.02
N GLY A 13 14.30 10.92 31.36
CA GLY A 13 15.37 11.08 30.36
C GLY A 13 14.89 11.36 28.93
N VAL A 14 13.67 10.92 28.58
CA VAL A 14 13.13 11.00 27.20
C VAL A 14 11.86 11.87 27.15
N GLU A 15 11.41 12.43 28.29
CA GLU A 15 10.16 13.23 28.41
C GLU A 15 8.90 12.51 27.89
N ILE A 16 8.94 11.18 27.82
CA ILE A 16 7.84 10.34 27.37
C ILE A 16 6.92 10.00 28.55
N SER A 17 5.60 10.04 28.33
CA SER A 17 4.61 9.66 29.34
C SER A 17 4.88 8.23 29.86
N GLY A 18 4.76 8.04 31.18
CA GLY A 18 4.96 6.72 31.81
C GLY A 18 4.23 5.56 31.12
N PRO A 19 2.96 5.73 30.68
CA PRO A 19 2.26 4.70 29.90
C PRO A 19 2.95 4.35 28.58
N LEU A 20 3.51 5.32 27.86
CA LEU A 20 4.22 5.08 26.59
C LEU A 20 5.58 4.42 26.82
N ALA A 21 6.29 4.75 27.89
CA ALA A 21 7.52 4.06 28.29
C ALA A 21 7.26 2.58 28.64
N CYS A 22 6.16 2.31 29.37
CA CYS A 22 5.72 0.94 29.64
C CYS A 22 5.36 0.17 28.35
N LEU A 23 4.63 0.80 27.43
CA LEU A 23 4.26 0.21 26.13
C LEU A 23 5.50 -0.19 25.30
N TYR A 24 6.51 0.68 25.29
CA TYR A 24 7.78 0.42 24.62
C TYR A 24 8.53 -0.77 25.23
N LEU A 25 8.64 -0.80 26.57
CA LEU A 25 9.31 -1.89 27.29
C LEU A 25 8.61 -3.24 27.12
N LEU A 26 7.28 -3.23 27.01
CA LEU A 26 6.47 -4.43 26.76
C LEU A 26 6.53 -4.89 25.29
N LYS A 27 7.28 -4.19 24.42
CA LYS A 27 7.37 -4.43 22.97
C LYS A 27 6.00 -4.58 22.31
N HIS A 28 5.00 -3.86 22.81
CA HIS A 28 3.69 -3.90 22.18
C HIS A 28 3.84 -3.31 20.77
N LYS A 29 3.30 -4.00 19.77
CA LYS A 29 3.33 -3.55 18.37
C LYS A 29 2.53 -2.24 18.33
N ASN A 30 3.23 -1.12 18.28
CA ASN A 30 2.64 0.21 18.42
C ASN A 30 1.95 0.57 17.09
N TYR A 31 0.75 0.01 16.89
CA TYR A 31 -0.11 0.31 15.75
C TYR A 31 -1.23 1.24 16.19
N TYR A 32 -0.89 2.50 16.45
CA TYR A 32 -1.89 3.56 16.42
C TYR A 32 -2.18 3.88 14.96
N THR A 33 -2.93 3.01 14.30
CA THR A 33 -3.51 3.32 13.00
C THR A 33 -4.99 3.01 13.10
N ASN A 34 -5.77 4.07 13.23
CA ASN A 34 -7.24 4.01 13.21
C ASN A 34 -7.77 3.52 11.86
N TYR A 35 -6.96 3.57 10.80
CA TYR A 35 -7.32 3.11 9.46
C TYR A 35 -6.14 2.41 8.79
N SER A 36 -6.32 1.19 8.32
CA SER A 36 -5.38 0.55 7.40
C SER A 36 -5.68 1.02 5.97
N PHE A 37 -4.75 1.74 5.35
CA PHE A 37 -4.85 2.08 3.93
C PHE A 37 -4.16 1.00 3.10
N ASN A 38 -4.94 0.29 2.28
CA ASN A 38 -4.40 -0.63 1.30
C ASN A 38 -4.16 0.12 0.00
N VAL A 39 -2.91 0.15 -0.48
CA VAL A 39 -2.58 0.87 -1.69
C VAL A 39 -3.01 0.05 -2.92
N CYS A 40 -4.11 0.43 -3.56
CA CYS A 40 -4.51 -0.12 -4.86
C CYS A 40 -3.88 0.70 -6.00
N MET A 41 -2.63 0.40 -6.36
CA MET A 41 -1.97 1.06 -7.50
C MET A 41 -2.38 0.39 -8.81
N TRP A 42 -2.94 1.16 -9.76
CA TRP A 42 -2.94 0.76 -11.17
C TRP A 42 -1.52 0.84 -11.72
N LYS A 43 -0.90 -0.33 -11.90
CA LYS A 43 0.50 -0.44 -12.34
C LYS A 43 0.73 0.18 -13.71
N SER A 44 -0.24 0.09 -14.63
CA SER A 44 -0.19 0.71 -15.96
C SER A 44 -0.15 2.23 -15.86
N PHE A 45 -1.07 2.81 -15.09
CA PHE A 45 -1.10 4.25 -14.82
C PHE A 45 0.18 4.74 -14.13
N MET A 46 0.62 4.06 -13.07
CA MET A 46 1.85 4.41 -12.35
C MET A 46 3.08 4.34 -13.26
N ARG A 47 3.14 3.38 -14.17
CA ARG A 47 4.19 3.30 -15.17
C ARG A 47 4.19 4.53 -16.08
N GLU A 48 3.04 4.92 -16.64
CA GLU A 48 2.97 6.11 -17.49
C GLU A 48 3.36 7.39 -16.76
N VAL A 49 2.88 7.56 -15.52
CA VAL A 49 3.23 8.71 -14.68
C VAL A 49 4.73 8.73 -14.37
N CYS A 50 5.32 7.58 -14.02
CA CYS A 50 6.76 7.47 -13.80
C CYS A 50 7.56 7.80 -15.07
N THR A 51 7.12 7.35 -16.25
CA THR A 51 7.76 7.66 -17.53
C THR A 51 7.64 9.15 -17.87
N ALA A 52 6.51 9.78 -17.59
CA ALA A 52 6.30 11.22 -17.84
C ALA A 52 7.06 12.14 -16.87
N TRP A 53 7.47 11.63 -15.71
CA TRP A 53 8.18 12.35 -14.66
C TRP A 53 9.66 11.92 -14.51
N GLU A 54 10.28 11.40 -15.56
CA GLU A 54 11.74 11.19 -15.57
C GLU A 54 12.47 12.56 -15.62
N ASP A 55 12.54 13.24 -14.47
CA ASP A 55 13.53 14.28 -14.25
C ASP A 55 14.90 13.62 -13.99
N GLU A 56 15.97 14.19 -14.57
CA GLU A 56 17.36 13.69 -14.58
C GLU A 56 17.99 13.46 -13.18
N ASN A 57 17.27 13.74 -12.08
CA ASN A 57 17.74 13.63 -10.70
C ASN A 57 16.85 12.75 -9.80
N SER A 58 16.13 11.76 -10.33
CA SER A 58 15.32 10.87 -9.49
C SER A 58 16.17 9.78 -8.80
N THR A 59 16.34 9.96 -7.49
CA THR A 59 16.89 9.00 -6.52
C THR A 59 16.29 7.60 -6.73
N THR A 60 17.12 6.58 -6.50
CA THR A 60 16.90 5.12 -6.63
C THR A 60 15.57 4.57 -6.07
N GLU A 61 14.81 5.38 -5.35
CA GLU A 61 13.55 5.08 -4.67
C GLU A 61 12.34 5.03 -5.64
N ALA A 62 12.35 5.84 -6.71
CA ALA A 62 11.30 5.81 -7.74
C ALA A 62 11.35 4.53 -8.59
N LYS A 63 12.51 3.85 -8.63
CA LYS A 63 12.71 2.61 -9.40
C LYS A 63 12.07 1.37 -8.76
N VAL A 64 11.55 1.48 -7.53
CA VAL A 64 10.87 0.36 -6.83
C VAL A 64 9.51 0.04 -7.47
N PHE A 65 8.85 1.02 -8.09
CA PHE A 65 7.57 0.81 -8.79
C PHE A 65 7.74 0.30 -10.23
N THR A 66 8.90 0.53 -10.82
CA THR A 66 9.28 0.01 -12.14
C THR A 66 10.16 -1.21 -11.97
N ASN A 67 9.57 -2.39 -11.74
CA ASN A 67 10.30 -3.60 -12.09
C ASN A 67 10.39 -3.61 -13.63
N PRO A 68 11.59 -3.52 -14.25
CA PRO A 68 11.71 -3.33 -15.70
C PRO A 68 11.25 -4.52 -16.55
N GLU A 69 10.84 -5.64 -15.94
CA GLU A 69 10.91 -6.95 -16.60
C GLU A 69 9.61 -7.49 -17.20
N ALA A 70 8.53 -6.73 -17.30
CA ALA A 70 7.42 -7.21 -18.15
C ALA A 70 6.59 -6.09 -18.79
N PRO A 71 6.40 -6.11 -20.13
CA PRO A 71 5.30 -5.38 -20.76
C PRO A 71 3.98 -5.79 -20.11
N GLU A 72 3.01 -4.88 -20.11
CA GLU A 72 1.68 -5.17 -19.55
C GLU A 72 1.09 -6.40 -20.25
N LYS A 73 0.84 -7.47 -19.49
CA LYS A 73 0.24 -8.69 -20.01
C LYS A 73 -1.24 -8.44 -20.23
N VAL A 74 -1.58 -7.93 -21.42
CA VAL A 74 -2.96 -7.81 -21.88
C VAL A 74 -3.41 -9.13 -22.51
N ILE A 75 -4.63 -9.56 -22.21
CA ILE A 75 -5.23 -10.74 -22.83
C ILE A 75 -6.09 -10.25 -24.00
N LEU A 76 -5.83 -10.77 -25.19
CA LEU A 76 -6.68 -10.51 -26.35
C LEU A 76 -7.81 -11.54 -26.37
N SER A 77 -9.04 -11.07 -26.22
CA SER A 77 -10.24 -11.89 -26.39
C SER A 77 -10.93 -11.51 -27.71
N GLN A 78 -11.26 -12.50 -28.53
CA GLN A 78 -11.98 -12.28 -29.78
C GLN A 78 -13.46 -12.59 -29.56
N THR A 79 -14.31 -11.57 -29.62
CA THR A 79 -15.76 -11.74 -29.52
C THR A 79 -16.42 -11.17 -30.78
N GLN A 80 -17.19 -12.01 -31.50
CA GLN A 80 -17.95 -11.61 -32.70
C GLN A 80 -17.11 -10.85 -33.76
N GLY A 81 -15.87 -11.29 -33.99
CA GLY A 81 -14.98 -10.69 -34.98
C GLY A 81 -14.29 -9.39 -34.54
N LYS A 82 -14.52 -8.91 -33.31
CA LYS A 82 -13.79 -7.79 -32.72
C LYS A 82 -12.79 -8.30 -31.69
N PHE A 83 -11.59 -7.73 -31.71
CA PHE A 83 -10.57 -7.96 -30.69
C PHE A 83 -10.80 -6.99 -29.54
N VAL A 84 -10.99 -7.53 -28.34
CA VAL A 84 -11.10 -6.77 -27.10
C VAL A 84 -9.86 -7.05 -26.28
N LEU A 85 -9.20 -5.98 -25.86
CA LEU A 85 -8.13 -6.04 -24.87
C LEU A 85 -8.80 -6.19 -23.50
N LEU A 86 -8.48 -7.26 -22.78
CA LEU A 86 -8.77 -7.35 -21.35
C LEU A 86 -7.51 -6.99 -20.56
N SER A 87 -7.64 -5.94 -19.74
CA SER A 87 -6.70 -5.60 -18.68
C SER A 87 -7.26 -6.03 -17.33
N VAL A 88 -6.38 -6.19 -16.34
CA VAL A 88 -6.77 -6.38 -14.93
C VAL A 88 -7.63 -5.21 -14.44
N VAL A 89 -7.54 -4.06 -15.11
CA VAL A 89 -8.36 -2.90 -14.83
C VAL A 89 -9.86 -3.15 -15.11
N ASP A 90 -10.15 -3.94 -16.14
CA ASP A 90 -11.53 -4.23 -16.56
C ASP A 90 -12.30 -5.02 -15.51
N ASP A 91 -11.60 -5.83 -14.70
CA ASP A 91 -12.20 -6.58 -13.60
C ASP A 91 -12.81 -5.62 -12.54
N TYR A 92 -12.21 -4.44 -12.32
CA TYR A 92 -12.77 -3.40 -11.42
C TYR A 92 -14.00 -2.72 -12.02
N ILE A 93 -13.98 -2.45 -13.32
CA ILE A 93 -15.03 -1.71 -14.03
C ILE A 93 -16.28 -2.59 -14.22
N TYR A 94 -16.08 -3.86 -14.55
CA TYR A 94 -17.15 -4.80 -14.86
C TYR A 94 -17.43 -5.79 -13.70
N ARG A 95 -17.07 -5.41 -12.47
CA ARG A 95 -17.36 -6.19 -11.27
C ARG A 95 -18.85 -6.60 -11.20
N PRO A 96 -19.17 -7.86 -10.81
CA PRO A 96 -20.55 -8.29 -10.62
C PRO A 96 -21.31 -7.41 -9.61
N SER A 97 -22.57 -7.09 -9.92
CA SER A 97 -23.44 -6.21 -9.12
C SER A 97 -23.64 -6.68 -7.68
N ILE A 98 -23.47 -7.98 -7.40
CA ILE A 98 -23.52 -8.59 -6.08
C ILE A 98 -22.54 -7.91 -5.10
N PHE A 99 -21.42 -7.41 -5.62
CA PHE A 99 -20.40 -6.77 -4.82
C PHE A 99 -20.59 -5.25 -4.68
N ASN A 100 -21.64 -4.62 -5.24
CA ASN A 100 -21.81 -3.15 -5.17
C ASN A 100 -21.77 -2.56 -3.75
N GLY A 101 -22.17 -3.32 -2.73
CA GLY A 101 -22.12 -2.89 -1.32
C GLY A 101 -20.75 -3.06 -0.65
N MET A 102 -19.79 -3.71 -1.31
CA MET A 102 -18.44 -3.97 -0.81
C MET A 102 -17.47 -2.92 -1.37
N CYS A 103 -16.63 -2.36 -0.51
CA CYS A 103 -15.60 -1.42 -0.96
C CYS A 103 -14.58 -2.13 -1.86
N LEU A 104 -13.96 -1.39 -2.77
CA LEU A 104 -12.92 -1.95 -3.65
C LEU A 104 -11.75 -2.53 -2.84
N TYR A 105 -11.40 -1.90 -1.71
CA TYR A 105 -10.33 -2.38 -0.83
C TYR A 105 -10.61 -3.75 -0.22
N ASP A 106 -11.88 -4.05 0.09
CA ASP A 106 -12.29 -5.33 0.66
C ASP A 106 -12.39 -6.42 -0.42
N TRP A 107 -12.41 -6.04 -1.70
CA TRP A 107 -12.54 -6.97 -2.83
C TRP A 107 -11.18 -7.42 -3.39
N ILE A 108 -10.19 -6.54 -3.38
CA ILE A 108 -8.85 -6.79 -3.94
C ILE A 108 -8.02 -7.73 -3.04
N TRP A 109 -8.44 -7.92 -1.78
CA TRP A 109 -7.75 -8.69 -0.75
C TRP A 109 -8.51 -9.98 -0.41
#